data_AF-A0A2G1X1C4-F1
#
_entry.id   AF-A0A2G1X1C4-F1
#
_cell.length_a   1.000
_cell.length_b   1.000
_cell.length_c   1.000
_cell.angle_alpha   90.00
_cell.angle_beta   90.00
_cell.angle_gamma   90.00
#
_symmetry.space_group_name_H-M   'P 1'
#
loop_
_entity.id
_entity.type
_entity.pdbx_description
1 polymer ?
#
loop_
_entity_poly.entity_id
_entity_poly.type
_entity_poly.pdbx_seq_one_letter_code
_entity_poly.pdbx_strand_id
1 'polypeptide(L)' 'MFDSLSDPMRSLLSRVAFLVAGALVGTALYALNIGGFLAVALAAVAFVVVGELYLFVTGGESL' A
#
# COMPACT_ATOMS: atom_id res chain seq x y z
N MET A 1 18.74 3.60 4.91
CA MET A 1 18.44 4.12 6.27
C MET A 1 17.32 3.31 6.94
N PHE A 2 16.32 2.86 6.19
CA PHE A 2 15.31 1.90 6.67
C PHE A 2 15.83 0.45 6.79
N ASP A 3 17.00 0.15 6.25
CA ASP A 3 17.65 -1.19 6.31
C ASP A 3 18.11 -1.58 7.72
N SER A 4 18.23 -0.62 8.63
CA SER A 4 18.57 -0.85 10.05
C SER A 4 17.34 -1.15 10.92
N LEU A 5 16.13 -1.14 10.34
CA LEU A 5 14.90 -1.46 11.04
C LEU A 5 14.70 -2.97 11.14
N SER A 6 14.22 -3.40 12.31
CA SER A 6 13.81 -4.78 12.56
C SER A 6 12.71 -5.22 11.59
N ASP A 7 12.71 -6.50 11.22
CA ASP A 7 11.78 -7.06 10.23
C ASP A 7 10.30 -6.73 10.48
N PRO A 8 9.78 -6.71 11.73
CA PRO A 8 8.39 -6.31 11.99
C PRO A 8 8.12 -4.84 11.62
N MET A 9 9.07 -3.96 11.88
CA MET A 9 8.93 -2.53 11.59
C MET A 9 9.04 -2.26 10.08
N ARG A 10 9.87 -3.03 9.37
CA ARG A 10 10.01 -2.94 7.90
C ARG A 10 8.73 -3.41 7.18
N SER A 11 8.10 -4.47 7.70
CA SER A 11 6.79 -4.93 7.24
C SER A 11 5.72 -3.86 7.45
N LEU A 12 5.64 -3.27 8.66
CA LEU A 12 4.68 -2.20 8.96
C LEU A 12 4.88 -0.98 8.05
N LEU A 13 6.14 -0.56 7.85
CA LEU A 13 6.48 0.56 6.98
C LEU A 13 6.05 0.29 5.53
N SER A 14 6.26 -0.93 5.03
CA SER A 14 5.85 -1.31 3.68
C SER A 14 4.33 -1.22 3.53
N ARG A 15 3.57 -1.74 4.50
CA ARG A 15 2.11 -1.63 4.54
C ARG A 15 1.63 -0.18 4.49
N VAL A 16 2.24 0.69 5.28
CA VAL A 16 1.95 2.13 5.30
C VAL A 16 2.30 2.77 3.95
N ALA A 17 3.43 2.40 3.33
CA ALA A 17 3.81 2.92 2.02
C ALA A 17 2.78 2.55 0.94
N PHE A 18 2.30 1.30 0.93
CA PHE A 18 1.23 0.88 0.02
C PHE A 18 -0.09 1.60 0.31
N LEU A 19 -0.46 1.78 1.58
CA LEU A 19 -1.64 2.57 1.96
C LEU A 19 -1.56 4.00 1.42
N VAL A 20 -0.43 4.67 1.62
CA VAL A 20 -0.20 6.05 1.16
C VAL A 20 -0.22 6.13 -0.37
N ALA A 21 0.40 5.17 -1.06
CA ALA A 21 0.36 5.09 -2.51
C ALA A 21 -1.08 4.91 -3.02
N GLY A 22 -1.86 4.02 -2.40
CA GLY A 22 -3.27 3.81 -2.71
C GLY A 22 -4.12 5.06 -2.49
N ALA A 23 -3.90 5.76 -1.38
CA ALA A 23 -4.56 7.03 -1.11
C ALA A 23 -4.23 8.06 -2.20
N LEU A 24 -2.95 8.26 -2.53
CA LEU A 24 -2.51 9.21 -3.58
C LEU A 24 -3.10 8.90 -4.96
N VAL A 25 -3.08 7.63 -5.37
CA VAL A 25 -3.70 7.19 -6.63
C VAL A 25 -5.21 7.46 -6.59
N GLY A 26 -5.85 7.15 -5.47
CA GLY A 26 -7.25 7.46 -5.22
C GLY A 26 -7.57 8.94 -5.38
N THR A 27 -6.79 9.83 -4.76
CA THR A 27 -6.96 11.28 -4.86
C THR A 27 -6.75 11.78 -6.28
N ALA A 28 -5.79 11.20 -7.02
CA ALA A 28 -5.56 11.55 -8.42
C ALA A 28 -6.76 11.16 -9.30
N LEU A 29 -7.32 9.95 -9.13
CA LEU A 29 -8.53 9.51 -9.83
C LEU A 29 -9.73 10.41 -9.51
N TYR A 30 -9.89 10.77 -8.24
CA TYR A 30 -10.91 11.72 -7.82
C TYR A 30 -10.75 13.09 -8.48
N ALA A 31 -9.53 13.63 -8.55
CA ALA A 31 -9.23 14.90 -9.20
C ALA A 31 -9.52 14.86 -10.72
N LEU A 32 -9.34 13.70 -11.36
CA LEU A 32 -9.74 13.47 -12.75
C LEU A 32 -11.25 13.21 -12.92
N ASN A 33 -12.03 13.28 -11.85
CA ASN A 33 -13.47 13.00 -11.81
C ASN A 33 -13.83 11.58 -12.26
N ILE A 34 -12.93 10.63 -12.02
CA ILE A 34 -13.11 9.21 -12.31
C ILE A 34 -13.59 8.51 -11.04
N GLY A 35 -14.82 7.99 -11.05
CA GLY A 35 -15.36 7.18 -9.95
C GLY A 35 -15.72 7.94 -8.66
N GLY A 36 -15.59 9.28 -8.65
CA GLY A 36 -15.99 10.12 -7.52
C GLY A 36 -15.28 9.76 -6.21
N PHE A 37 -15.88 10.13 -5.07
CA PHE A 37 -15.27 9.92 -3.75
C PHE A 37 -14.96 8.43 -3.45
N LEU A 38 -15.76 7.51 -4.02
CA LEU A 38 -15.56 6.07 -3.89
C LEU A 38 -14.25 5.58 -4.50
N ALA A 39 -13.73 6.25 -5.53
CA ALA A 39 -12.45 5.88 -6.16
C ALA A 39 -11.29 5.96 -5.17
N VAL A 40 -11.33 6.91 -4.22
CA VAL A 40 -10.28 7.06 -3.21
C VAL A 40 -10.24 5.85 -2.26
N ALA A 41 -11.41 5.49 -1.71
CA ALA A 41 -11.53 4.38 -0.80
C ALA A 41 -11.18 3.04 -1.47
N LEU A 42 -11.65 2.83 -2.71
CA LEU A 42 -11.36 1.61 -3.46
C LEU A 42 -9.87 1.49 -3.84
N ALA A 43 -9.24 2.59 -4.27
CA ALA A 43 -7.82 2.60 -4.59
C ALA A 43 -6.96 2.29 -3.35
N ALA A 44 -7.30 2.87 -2.19
CA ALA A 44 -6.62 2.59 -0.93
C ALA A 44 -6.72 1.10 -0.55
N VAL A 45 -7.92 0.52 -0.60
CA VAL A 45 -8.13 -0.91 -0.28
C VAL A 45 -7.37 -1.81 -1.26
N ALA A 46 -7.47 -1.53 -2.57
CA ALA A 46 -6.79 -2.31 -3.59
C ALA A 46 -5.27 -2.30 -3.38
N PHE A 47 -4.68 -1.15 -3.09
CA PHE A 47 -3.25 -1.02 -2.85
C PHE A 47 -2.80 -1.71 -1.56
N VAL A 48 -3.61 -1.70 -0.50
CA VAL A 48 -3.33 -2.48 0.72
C VAL A 48 -3.32 -3.96 0.41
N VAL A 49 -4.30 -4.48 -0.35
CA VAL A 49 -4.34 -5.89 -0.75
C VAL A 49 -3.11 -6.26 -1.59
N VAL A 50 -2.72 -5.40 -2.55
CA VAL A 50 -1.52 -5.61 -3.35
C VAL A 50 -0.26 -5.58 -2.49
N GLY A 51 -0.18 -4.66 -1.53
CA GLY A 51 0.95 -4.57 -0.59
C GLY A 51 1.09 -5.80 0.30
N GLU A 52 -0.03 -6.35 0.79
CA GLU A 52 -0.04 -7.60 1.53
C GLU A 52 0.40 -8.77 0.65
N LEU A 53 -0.07 -8.84 -0.60
CA LEU A 53 0.35 -9.88 -1.54
C LEU A 53 1.86 -9.78 -1.84
N TYR A 54 2.36 -8.57 -2.03
CA TYR A 54 3.78 -8.31 -2.25
C TYR A 54 4.62 -8.76 -1.07
N LEU A 55 4.22 -8.40 0.16
CA LEU A 55 4.90 -8.83 1.38
C LEU A 55 4.80 -10.35 1.61
N PHE A 56 3.69 -10.97 1.22
CA PHE A 56 3.55 -12.42 1.28
C PHE A 56 4.52 -13.13 0.32
N VAL A 57 4.65 -12.62 -0.91
CA VAL A 57 5.57 -13.18 -1.92
C VAL A 57 7.03 -12.93 -1.55
N THR A 58 7.37 -11.71 -1.11
CA THR A 58 8.75 -11.31 -0.82
C THR A 58 9.21 -11.63 0.61
N GLY A 59 8.28 -11.81 1.54
CA GLY A 59 8.56 -12.22 2.93
C GLY A 59 8.58 -13.74 3.13
N GLY A 60 8.15 -14.51 2.12
CA GLY A 60 8.12 -15.98 2.14
C GLY A 60 9.49 -16.67 2.09
N GLU A 61 10.59 -15.93 1.93
CA GLU A 61 11.96 -16.47 1.93
C GLU A 61 12.54 -16.67 3.36
N SER A 62 11.72 -16.60 4.41
CA SER A 62 12.18 -16.69 5.81
C SER A 62 11.53 -17.79 6.68
N LEU A 63 10.96 -18.83 6.06
CA LEU A 63 10.60 -20.09 6.73
C LEU A 63 11.56 -21.21 6.33
#